data_AF-A0A501XU21-F1
#
_entry.id   AF-A0A501XU21-F1
#
_cell.length_a   1.000
_cell.length_b   1.000
_cell.length_c   1.000
_cell.angle_alpha   90.00
_cell.angle_beta   90.00
_cell.angle_gamma   90.00
#
_symmetry.space_group_name_H-M   'P 1'
#
loop_
_entity.id
_entity.type
_entity.pdbx_description
1 polymer ?
#
loop_
_entity_poly.entity_id
_entity_poly.type
_entity_poly.pdbx_seq_one_letter_code
_entity_poly.pdbx_strand_id
1 'polypeptide(L)'
;MSITGIIVSSGIAFGKALHLNHCENHLDYRPIPLSRIPQQQSKFLKALQTLKQQLSLSQTKLDPDSENYQLIEADLLLLDDEELIEQVKEAIRTLQLSASVAVERIFAHQANELESLDDPYLANRAQDVRCLGQRIVTAINGRLDQGLTHLSEPTILLAQDLTPAEFALLPKEHISGIVLKTGGLTSHTAILARAAGIPAILSCQFDAELIPNGTPLVLDAISGALYVNPEPEQQARLTVTLHHEQARRQALQAYRDVPAQTQDGHQVRLLANVGNLNEITHVKDEGADGIGLFRTEFMLMHTSTLPDEKAQYNLYCEALHALGGKTFTIRTLDIGADKELPCLCQDIEDNPALGQRGVRYTLAHPELFKTQLRAILRAANHGPIRLMFPMVNQVEELDEIFTLIAECQDALEDEEKGYGELSYGIVVETPAAVLNLASMLPRLDFVSIGTNDLTQYAMAADRTNPQLTRDYPSLSPAILSLINMTIIQAKAAEVTVSLCGELASSPHIAPLLVGMGLDELSVNLSSLLEVKAAICQGELAKFSALAHTAMQQNRISDLQQCITNCK
;
A
#
# COMPACT_ATOMS: atom_id res chain seq x y z
N MET A 1 25.93 -4.10 17.91
CA MET A 1 25.42 -5.21 17.05
C MET A 1 24.35 -4.64 16.13
N SER A 2 24.24 -5.11 14.88
CA SER A 2 23.21 -4.67 13.94
C SER A 2 22.38 -5.84 13.43
N ILE A 3 21.05 -5.66 13.40
CA ILE A 3 20.09 -6.65 12.90
C ILE A 3 19.35 -6.00 11.72
N THR A 4 19.22 -6.71 10.61
CA THR A 4 18.60 -6.16 9.39
C THR A 4 17.17 -6.65 9.22
N GLY A 5 16.33 -5.81 8.63
CA GLY A 5 14.95 -6.15 8.27
C GLY A 5 14.50 -5.44 7.00
N ILE A 6 13.25 -5.68 6.62
CA ILE A 6 12.59 -5.06 5.48
C ILE A 6 12.02 -3.71 5.92
N ILE A 7 12.36 -2.63 5.20
CA ILE A 7 11.88 -1.28 5.49
C ILE A 7 10.40 -1.16 5.09
N VAL A 8 9.59 -0.67 6.01
CA VAL A 8 8.18 -0.35 5.76
C VAL A 8 7.93 1.14 5.75
N SER A 9 8.45 1.81 6.78
CA SER A 9 8.26 3.23 7.03
C SER A 9 9.63 3.83 7.34
N SER A 10 10.09 4.72 6.47
CA SER A 10 11.45 5.23 6.49
C SER A 10 11.64 6.33 7.53
N GLY A 11 12.77 6.28 8.23
CA GLY A 11 13.17 7.27 9.22
C GLY A 11 14.23 6.73 10.17
N ILE A 12 14.71 7.60 11.05
CA ILE A 12 15.63 7.21 12.13
C ILE A 12 14.92 7.45 13.44
N ALA A 13 14.89 6.42 14.30
CA ALA A 13 14.30 6.49 15.62
C ALA A 13 15.32 6.12 16.69
N PHE A 14 15.29 6.87 17.78
CA PHE A 14 16.06 6.63 18.99
C PHE A 14 15.08 6.26 20.10
N GLY A 15 15.41 5.25 20.90
CA GLY A 15 14.55 4.86 21.99
C GLY A 15 15.09 3.68 22.79
N LYS A 16 14.33 3.29 23.81
CA LYS A 16 14.60 2.08 24.57
C LYS A 16 13.75 0.92 24.05
N ALA A 17 14.30 -0.29 24.11
CA ALA A 17 13.60 -1.51 23.75
C ALA A 17 12.40 -1.74 24.66
N LEU A 18 11.24 -2.03 24.08
CA LEU A 18 10.11 -2.61 24.78
C LEU A 18 9.58 -3.80 23.98
N HIS A 19 9.65 -4.98 24.57
CA HIS A 19 9.07 -6.19 24.01
C HIS A 19 7.57 -6.25 24.26
N LEU A 20 6.82 -6.36 23.17
CA LEU A 20 5.42 -6.77 23.19
C LEU A 20 5.38 -8.30 23.00
N ASN A 21 5.48 -9.04 24.10
CA ASN A 21 5.60 -10.50 24.08
C ASN A 21 4.26 -11.16 24.37
N HIS A 22 3.69 -11.86 23.38
CA HIS A 22 2.70 -12.90 23.69
C HIS A 22 3.50 -14.05 24.27
N CYS A 23 3.35 -14.32 25.56
CA CYS A 23 4.29 -15.20 26.26
C CYS A 23 4.35 -16.60 25.62
N GLU A 24 5.53 -17.00 25.13
CA GLU A 24 5.94 -18.40 25.06
C GLU A 24 6.20 -18.90 26.49
N ASN A 25 5.15 -18.98 27.31
CA ASN A 25 5.26 -19.76 28.54
C ASN A 25 5.18 -21.22 28.11
N HIS A 26 6.17 -22.04 28.50
CA HIS A 26 6.03 -23.49 28.48
C HIS A 26 4.72 -23.85 29.18
N LEU A 27 3.73 -24.26 28.41
CA LEU A 27 2.43 -24.64 28.94
C LEU A 27 2.59 -25.98 29.67
N ASP A 28 2.07 -26.04 30.89
CA ASP A 28 2.10 -27.26 31.68
C ASP A 28 0.94 -28.15 31.25
N TYR A 29 1.23 -29.13 30.40
CA TYR A 29 0.27 -30.10 29.88
C TYR A 29 -0.12 -31.19 30.90
N ARG A 30 0.38 -31.14 32.14
CA ARG A 30 0.02 -32.11 33.17
C ARG A 30 -1.45 -31.95 33.58
N PRO A 31 -2.17 -33.07 33.80
CA PRO A 31 -3.54 -33.02 34.31
C PRO A 31 -3.64 -32.28 35.65
N ILE A 32 -4.66 -31.44 35.80
CA ILE A 32 -4.98 -30.75 37.05
C ILE A 32 -5.87 -31.61 37.95
N PRO A 33 -5.77 -31.48 39.28
CA PRO A 33 -6.72 -32.11 40.19
C PRO A 33 -8.15 -31.63 39.94
N LEU A 34 -9.14 -32.51 40.10
CA LEU A 34 -10.57 -32.19 39.94
C LEU A 34 -11.02 -31.00 40.79
N SER A 35 -10.42 -30.81 41.97
CA SER A 35 -10.70 -29.68 42.86
C SER A 35 -10.31 -28.31 42.28
N ARG A 36 -9.43 -28.27 41.26
CA ARG A 36 -9.01 -27.03 40.59
C ARG A 36 -9.82 -26.69 39.34
N ILE A 37 -10.70 -27.58 38.86
CA ILE A 37 -11.52 -27.33 37.65
C ILE A 37 -12.36 -26.03 37.78
N PRO A 38 -13.13 -25.80 38.85
CA PRO A 38 -13.93 -24.57 38.96
C PRO A 38 -13.08 -23.30 38.96
N GLN A 39 -11.90 -23.38 39.58
CA GLN A 39 -10.94 -22.27 39.61
C GLN A 39 -10.39 -21.95 38.21
N GLN A 40 -10.08 -22.97 37.40
CA GLN A 40 -9.57 -22.78 36.03
C GLN A 40 -10.66 -22.24 35.10
N GLN A 41 -11.89 -22.75 35.18
CA GLN A 41 -13.01 -22.20 34.42
C GLN A 41 -13.28 -20.73 34.77
N SER A 42 -13.25 -20.38 36.07
CA SER A 42 -13.38 -18.98 36.50
C SER A 42 -12.23 -18.09 35.99
N LYS A 43 -10.99 -18.58 35.99
CA LYS A 43 -9.84 -17.86 35.42
C LYS A 43 -10.03 -17.58 33.92
N PHE A 44 -10.49 -18.57 33.16
CA PHE A 44 -10.77 -18.42 31.73
C PHE A 44 -11.85 -17.35 31.48
N LEU A 45 -13.01 -17.43 32.17
CA LEU A 45 -14.09 -16.48 31.99
C LEU A 45 -13.67 -15.04 32.33
N LYS A 46 -12.91 -14.87 33.42
CA LYS A 46 -12.37 -13.56 33.78
C LYS A 46 -11.42 -13.02 32.72
N ALA A 47 -10.52 -13.86 32.22
CA ALA A 47 -9.59 -13.52 31.15
C ALA A 47 -10.31 -13.11 29.85
N LEU A 48 -11.34 -13.87 29.46
CA LEU A 48 -12.19 -13.58 28.30
C LEU A 48 -12.86 -12.21 28.44
N GLN A 49 -13.45 -11.93 29.60
CA GLN A 49 -14.10 -10.64 29.86
C GLN A 49 -13.10 -9.46 29.80
N THR A 50 -11.90 -9.60 30.37
CA THR A 50 -10.86 -8.58 30.29
C THR A 50 -10.44 -8.32 28.85
N LEU A 51 -10.27 -9.37 28.04
CA LEU A 51 -9.89 -9.22 26.63
C LEU A 51 -10.99 -8.54 25.82
N LYS A 52 -12.26 -8.92 26.01
CA LYS A 52 -13.41 -8.25 25.38
C LYS A 52 -13.44 -6.76 25.69
N GLN A 53 -13.25 -6.38 26.96
CA GLN A 53 -13.19 -4.97 27.35
C GLN A 53 -12.06 -4.22 26.65
N GLN A 54 -10.88 -4.84 26.53
CA GLN A 54 -9.75 -4.25 25.81
C GLN A 54 -10.05 -4.06 24.32
N LEU A 55 -10.63 -5.08 23.67
CA LEU A 55 -11.01 -5.02 22.26
C LEU A 55 -12.06 -3.94 22.00
N SER A 56 -13.10 -3.84 22.83
CA SER A 56 -14.09 -2.77 22.73
C SER A 56 -13.46 -1.39 22.92
N LEU A 57 -12.49 -1.24 23.82
CA LEU A 57 -11.75 0.02 23.96
C LEU A 57 -10.93 0.35 22.71
N SER A 58 -10.25 -0.63 22.10
CA SER A 58 -9.56 -0.45 20.81
C SER A 58 -10.53 -0.01 19.72
N GLN A 59 -11.68 -0.68 19.65
CA GLN A 59 -12.72 -0.44 18.65
C GLN A 59 -13.25 1.00 18.71
N THR A 60 -13.48 1.56 19.92
CA THR A 60 -13.93 2.95 20.07
C THR A 60 -12.92 4.01 19.58
N LYS A 61 -11.65 3.66 19.38
CA LYS A 61 -10.61 4.55 18.87
C LYS A 61 -10.45 4.48 17.35
N LEU A 62 -11.16 3.56 16.70
CA LEU A 62 -11.13 3.37 15.26
C LEU A 62 -12.39 3.96 14.64
N ASP A 63 -12.29 4.31 13.36
CA ASP A 63 -13.42 4.71 12.55
C ASP A 63 -14.36 3.51 12.35
N PRO A 64 -15.67 3.61 12.66
CA PRO A 64 -16.64 2.54 12.45
C PRO A 64 -16.64 1.95 11.04
N ASP A 65 -16.34 2.77 10.03
CA ASP A 65 -16.32 2.34 8.63
C ASP A 65 -14.97 1.73 8.21
N SER A 66 -13.98 1.70 9.10
CA SER A 66 -12.66 1.12 8.80
C SER A 66 -12.66 -0.41 8.88
N GLU A 67 -11.91 -1.06 8.00
CA GLU A 67 -11.67 -2.52 8.04
C GLU A 67 -11.15 -2.99 9.40
N ASN A 68 -10.27 -2.21 10.03
CA ASN A 68 -9.73 -2.53 11.35
C ASN A 68 -10.82 -2.57 12.43
N TYR A 69 -11.87 -1.77 12.31
CA TYR A 69 -13.03 -1.82 13.21
C TYR A 69 -13.81 -3.12 13.02
N GLN A 70 -14.08 -3.50 11.76
CA GLN A 70 -14.81 -4.72 11.40
C GLN A 70 -14.05 -5.99 11.82
N LEU A 71 -12.72 -5.99 11.73
CA LEU A 71 -11.89 -7.10 12.21
C LEU A 71 -12.04 -7.28 13.73
N ILE A 72 -12.01 -6.19 14.50
CA ILE A 72 -12.22 -6.26 15.96
C ILE A 72 -13.66 -6.69 16.30
N GLU A 73 -14.64 -6.26 15.51
CA GLU A 73 -16.02 -6.70 15.67
C GLU A 73 -16.18 -8.21 15.47
N ALA A 74 -15.53 -8.76 14.43
CA ALA A 74 -15.52 -10.19 14.17
C ALA A 74 -14.82 -10.98 15.29
N ASP A 75 -13.74 -10.44 15.86
CA ASP A 75 -13.08 -11.04 17.04
C ASP A 75 -14.01 -11.03 18.26
N LEU A 76 -14.70 -9.92 18.52
CA LEU A 76 -15.66 -9.83 19.62
C LEU A 76 -16.79 -10.84 19.47
N LEU A 77 -17.33 -10.99 18.25
CA LEU A 77 -18.37 -11.98 17.94
C LEU A 77 -17.90 -13.41 18.23
N LEU A 78 -16.68 -13.76 17.80
CA LEU A 78 -16.08 -15.06 18.08
C LEU A 78 -15.90 -15.30 19.58
N LEU A 79 -15.49 -14.27 20.33
CA LEU A 79 -15.35 -14.38 21.79
C LEU A 79 -16.70 -14.45 22.52
N ASP A 80 -17.79 -13.97 21.91
CA ASP A 80 -19.17 -14.05 22.43
C ASP A 80 -19.87 -15.38 22.11
N ASP A 81 -19.28 -16.24 21.27
CA ASP A 81 -19.82 -17.55 20.94
C ASP A 81 -19.93 -18.48 22.17
N GLU A 82 -21.16 -18.76 22.59
CA GLU A 82 -21.47 -19.62 23.73
C GLU A 82 -20.99 -21.07 23.53
N GLU A 83 -20.98 -21.56 22.29
CA GLU A 83 -20.52 -22.92 21.96
C GLU A 83 -19.01 -23.02 22.16
N LEU A 84 -18.25 -22.06 21.63
CA LEU A 84 -16.80 -21.99 21.80
C LEU A 84 -16.41 -21.89 23.29
N ILE A 85 -17.13 -21.05 24.05
CA ILE A 85 -16.92 -20.91 25.49
C ILE A 85 -17.15 -22.23 26.22
N GLU A 86 -18.21 -22.96 25.88
CA GLU A 86 -18.47 -24.27 26.49
C GLU A 86 -17.49 -25.35 26.06
N GLN A 87 -17.01 -25.34 24.80
CA GLN A 87 -15.96 -26.26 24.35
C GLN A 87 -14.69 -26.11 25.21
N VAL A 88 -14.26 -24.87 25.51
CA VAL A 88 -13.11 -24.63 26.39
C VAL A 88 -13.39 -25.11 27.82
N LYS A 89 -14.57 -24.81 28.37
CA LYS A 89 -14.96 -25.24 29.72
C LYS A 89 -15.02 -26.76 29.84
N GLU A 90 -15.48 -27.45 28.80
CA GLU A 90 -15.56 -28.90 28.73
C GLU A 90 -14.18 -29.53 28.61
N ALA A 91 -13.28 -28.95 27.82
CA ALA A 91 -11.88 -29.38 27.74
C ALA A 91 -11.18 -29.27 29.10
N ILE A 92 -11.39 -28.19 29.87
CA ILE A 92 -10.89 -28.06 31.25
C ILE A 92 -11.44 -29.17 32.14
N ARG A 93 -12.75 -29.49 32.02
CA ARG A 93 -13.45 -30.44 32.88
C ARG A 93 -13.09 -31.90 32.60
N THR A 94 -13.16 -32.30 31.33
CA THR A 94 -13.06 -33.70 30.90
C THR A 94 -11.61 -34.14 30.74
N LEU A 95 -10.79 -33.31 30.11
CA LEU A 95 -9.38 -33.59 29.86
C LEU A 95 -8.49 -33.16 31.04
N GLN A 96 -9.07 -32.56 32.07
CA GLN A 96 -8.36 -32.06 33.26
C GLN A 96 -7.21 -31.12 32.88
N LEU A 97 -7.44 -30.23 31.92
CA LEU A 97 -6.42 -29.29 31.44
C LEU A 97 -6.47 -27.98 32.23
N SER A 98 -5.33 -27.29 32.34
CA SER A 98 -5.33 -25.91 32.80
C SER A 98 -6.05 -25.00 31.80
N ALA A 99 -6.54 -23.83 32.24
CA ALA A 99 -7.25 -22.89 31.38
C ALA A 99 -6.42 -22.49 30.16
N SER A 100 -5.13 -22.25 30.34
CA SER A 100 -4.22 -21.84 29.26
C SER A 100 -4.06 -22.93 28.19
N VAL A 101 -3.90 -24.20 28.61
CA VAL A 101 -3.76 -25.34 27.68
C VAL A 101 -5.09 -25.63 26.97
N ALA A 102 -6.21 -25.51 27.67
CA ALA A 102 -7.53 -25.70 27.06
C ALA A 102 -7.81 -24.65 25.98
N VAL A 103 -7.51 -23.38 26.25
CA VAL A 103 -7.65 -22.29 25.27
C VAL A 103 -6.75 -22.52 24.07
N GLU A 104 -5.45 -22.77 24.28
CA GLU A 104 -4.50 -23.04 23.18
C GLU A 104 -5.03 -24.17 22.28
N ARG A 105 -5.46 -25.28 22.89
CA ARG A 105 -5.93 -26.45 22.14
C ARG A 105 -7.20 -26.16 21.33
N ILE A 106 -8.20 -25.52 21.93
CA ILE A 106 -9.47 -25.26 21.25
C ILE A 106 -9.31 -24.20 20.16
N PHE A 107 -8.58 -23.11 20.43
CA PHE A 107 -8.34 -22.07 19.42
C PHE A 107 -7.44 -22.57 18.29
N ALA A 108 -6.44 -23.40 18.57
CA ALA A 108 -5.64 -24.03 17.52
C ALA A 108 -6.48 -24.97 16.64
N HIS A 109 -7.45 -25.69 17.23
CA HIS A 109 -8.36 -26.54 16.47
C HIS A 109 -9.24 -25.71 15.53
N GLN A 110 -9.88 -24.64 16.06
CA GLN A 110 -10.71 -23.73 15.26
C GLN A 110 -9.93 -23.07 14.13
N ALA A 111 -8.70 -22.62 14.42
CA ALA A 111 -7.82 -22.06 13.41
C ALA A 111 -7.47 -23.08 12.31
N ASN A 112 -7.19 -24.33 12.67
CA ASN A 112 -6.88 -25.36 11.68
C ASN A 112 -8.09 -25.72 10.80
N GLU A 113 -9.31 -25.66 11.36
CA GLU A 113 -10.53 -25.84 10.56
C GLU A 113 -10.69 -24.70 9.56
N LEU A 114 -10.50 -23.45 9.98
CA LEU A 114 -10.51 -22.28 9.09
C LEU A 114 -9.43 -22.36 8.00
N GLU A 115 -8.21 -22.74 8.36
CA GLU A 115 -7.08 -22.88 7.42
C GLU A 115 -7.32 -23.98 6.37
N SER A 116 -8.18 -24.96 6.68
CA SER A 116 -8.55 -26.05 5.76
C SER A 116 -9.69 -25.71 4.81
N LEU A 117 -10.31 -24.53 4.94
CA LEU A 117 -11.35 -24.08 4.03
C LEU A 117 -10.73 -23.60 2.71
N ASP A 118 -11.43 -23.87 1.60
CA ASP A 118 -11.02 -23.42 0.27
C ASP A 118 -11.17 -21.89 0.08
N ASP A 119 -11.80 -21.20 1.03
CA ASP A 119 -11.94 -19.75 1.07
C ASP A 119 -10.63 -19.11 1.61
N PRO A 120 -9.85 -18.40 0.78
CA PRO A 120 -8.58 -17.80 1.20
C PRO A 120 -8.73 -16.74 2.28
N TYR A 121 -9.86 -16.03 2.33
CA TYR A 121 -10.12 -15.04 3.37
C TYR A 121 -10.29 -15.73 4.72
N LEU A 122 -11.13 -16.77 4.78
CA LEU A 122 -11.30 -17.56 6.00
C LEU A 122 -10.01 -18.30 6.40
N ALA A 123 -9.28 -18.83 5.42
CA ALA A 123 -7.99 -19.48 5.67
C ALA A 123 -6.95 -18.50 6.25
N ASN A 124 -6.87 -17.28 5.73
CA ASN A 124 -5.99 -16.24 6.26
C ASN A 124 -6.39 -15.82 7.69
N ARG A 125 -7.68 -15.85 8.04
CA ARG A 125 -8.16 -15.57 9.41
C ARG A 125 -7.78 -16.63 10.44
N ALA A 126 -7.31 -17.82 10.02
CA ALA A 126 -6.81 -18.83 10.94
C ALA A 126 -5.71 -18.27 11.86
N GLN A 127 -4.83 -17.42 11.32
CA GLN A 127 -3.76 -16.80 12.09
C GLN A 127 -4.28 -15.81 13.14
N ASP A 128 -5.33 -15.05 12.80
CA ASP A 128 -6.00 -14.14 13.73
C ASP A 128 -6.62 -14.91 14.90
N VAL A 129 -7.27 -16.04 14.64
CA VAL A 129 -7.84 -16.92 15.68
C VAL A 129 -6.75 -17.48 16.59
N ARG A 130 -5.59 -17.91 16.04
CA ARG A 130 -4.44 -18.33 16.84
C ARG A 130 -3.94 -17.20 17.74
N CYS A 131 -3.80 -16.00 17.18
CA CYS A 131 -3.37 -14.80 17.93
C CYS A 131 -4.36 -14.48 19.06
N LEU A 132 -5.66 -14.53 18.79
CA LEU A 132 -6.71 -14.29 19.78
C LEU A 132 -6.63 -15.29 20.94
N GLY A 133 -6.40 -16.58 20.63
CA GLY A 133 -6.15 -17.61 21.65
C GLY A 133 -4.94 -17.29 22.53
N GLN A 134 -3.81 -16.87 21.93
CA GLN A 134 -2.62 -16.45 22.68
C GLN A 134 -2.88 -15.23 23.57
N ARG A 135 -3.71 -14.28 23.13
CA ARG A 135 -4.11 -13.12 23.93
C ARG A 135 -4.95 -13.53 25.14
N ILE A 136 -5.88 -14.48 25.00
CA ILE A 136 -6.60 -15.06 26.13
C ILE A 136 -5.64 -15.77 27.10
N VAL A 137 -4.67 -16.54 26.60
CA VAL A 137 -3.65 -17.17 27.46
C VAL A 137 -2.84 -16.12 28.23
N THR A 138 -2.49 -15.02 27.57
CA THR A 138 -1.81 -13.88 28.20
C THR A 138 -2.69 -13.22 29.28
N ALA A 139 -3.99 -13.12 29.03
CA ALA A 139 -5.00 -12.63 29.98
C ALA A 139 -5.09 -13.53 31.23
N ILE A 140 -5.14 -14.86 31.02
CA ILE A 140 -5.19 -15.87 32.09
C ILE A 140 -3.98 -15.73 33.01
N ASN A 141 -2.82 -15.43 32.43
CA ASN A 141 -1.57 -15.23 33.15
C ASN A 141 -1.44 -13.83 33.79
N GLY A 142 -2.42 -12.94 33.60
CA GLY A 142 -2.45 -11.60 34.18
C GLY A 142 -1.47 -10.62 33.53
N ARG A 143 -1.08 -10.84 32.28
CA ARG A 143 -0.04 -10.07 31.57
C ARG A 143 -0.59 -9.27 30.38
N LEU A 144 -1.89 -8.99 30.34
CA LEU A 144 -2.52 -8.28 29.21
C LEU A 144 -2.01 -6.83 29.09
N ASP A 145 -1.80 -6.16 30.23
CA ASP A 145 -1.20 -4.83 30.31
C ASP A 145 0.34 -4.97 30.36
N GLN A 146 0.99 -5.04 29.20
CA GLN A 146 2.45 -5.16 29.09
C GLN A 146 3.20 -3.82 29.29
N GLY A 147 2.65 -2.92 30.10
CA GLY A 147 3.27 -1.63 30.42
C GLY A 147 3.12 -0.55 29.34
N LEU A 148 2.31 -0.78 28.30
CA LEU A 148 2.02 0.21 27.25
C LEU A 148 1.40 1.50 27.80
N THR A 149 0.64 1.42 28.89
CA THR A 149 -0.07 2.55 29.50
C THR A 149 0.81 3.49 30.34
N HIS A 150 2.09 3.14 30.57
CA HIS A 150 3.01 3.90 31.43
C HIS A 150 4.27 4.39 30.71
N LEU A 151 4.27 4.41 29.38
CA LEU A 151 5.40 4.91 28.61
C LEU A 151 5.54 6.43 28.82
N SER A 152 6.75 6.86 29.17
CA SER A 152 7.11 8.27 29.41
C SER A 152 8.36 8.70 28.64
N GLU A 153 9.01 7.76 27.96
CA GLU A 153 10.24 7.97 27.21
C GLU A 153 10.09 7.42 25.77
N PRO A 154 10.83 7.95 24.79
CA PRO A 154 10.87 7.40 23.43
C PRO A 154 11.23 5.91 23.43
N THR A 155 10.33 5.11 22.87
CA THR A 155 10.38 3.65 22.95
C THR A 155 10.34 3.04 21.55
N ILE A 156 11.23 2.06 21.30
CA ILE A 156 11.20 1.23 20.11
C ILE A 156 10.53 -0.09 20.48
N LEU A 157 9.37 -0.33 19.87
CA LEU A 157 8.58 -1.53 20.10
C LEU A 157 9.18 -2.70 19.33
N LEU A 158 9.46 -3.79 20.05
CA LEU A 158 9.91 -5.06 19.50
C LEU A 158 8.77 -6.07 19.68
N ALA A 159 8.24 -6.64 18.60
CA ALA A 159 7.19 -7.65 18.70
C ALA A 159 7.39 -8.76 17.68
N GLN A 160 6.74 -9.90 17.90
CA GLN A 160 6.70 -10.93 16.86
C GLN A 160 5.85 -10.45 15.69
N ASP A 161 4.62 -10.06 16.02
CA ASP A 161 3.65 -9.41 15.15
C ASP A 161 2.87 -8.36 15.96
N LEU A 162 2.03 -7.58 15.31
CA LEU A 162 1.15 -6.61 15.95
C LEU A 162 -0.20 -6.64 15.26
N THR A 163 -1.28 -6.74 16.02
CA THR A 163 -2.65 -6.68 15.46
C THR A 163 -3.14 -5.23 15.33
N PRO A 164 -4.13 -4.95 14.46
CA PRO A 164 -4.76 -3.62 14.39
C PRO A 164 -5.32 -3.15 15.75
N ALA A 165 -5.89 -4.07 16.53
CA ALA A 165 -6.42 -3.79 17.86
C ALA A 165 -5.34 -3.30 18.83
N GLU A 166 -4.14 -3.87 18.75
CA GLU A 166 -3.01 -3.46 19.57
C GLU A 166 -2.42 -2.14 19.10
N PHE A 167 -2.25 -1.97 17.78
CA PHE A 167 -1.78 -0.72 17.20
C PHE A 167 -2.67 0.47 17.59
N ALA A 168 -3.99 0.27 17.63
CA ALA A 168 -4.96 1.30 18.05
C ALA A 168 -4.80 1.74 19.52
N LEU A 169 -4.27 0.87 20.39
CA LEU A 169 -4.05 1.17 21.80
C LEU A 169 -2.66 1.74 22.10
N LEU A 170 -1.72 1.67 21.16
CA LEU A 170 -0.38 2.19 21.36
C LEU A 170 -0.42 3.70 21.68
N PRO A 171 0.32 4.16 22.70
CA PRO A 171 0.53 5.59 22.92
C PRO A 171 1.51 6.12 21.86
N LYS A 172 0.98 6.43 20.67
CA LYS A 172 1.77 6.80 19.48
C LYS A 172 2.79 7.92 19.74
N GLU A 173 2.49 8.83 20.68
CA GLU A 173 3.39 9.92 21.09
C GLU A 173 4.71 9.46 21.73
N HIS A 174 4.74 8.26 22.32
CA HIS A 174 5.92 7.70 22.98
C HIS A 174 6.59 6.58 22.19
N ILE A 175 5.94 6.06 21.15
CA ILE A 175 6.51 5.04 20.26
C ILE A 175 7.31 5.75 19.17
N SER A 176 8.63 5.71 19.27
CA SER A 176 9.51 6.30 18.28
C SER A 176 9.78 5.38 17.09
N GLY A 177 9.61 4.06 17.23
CA GLY A 177 9.79 3.10 16.14
C GLY A 177 9.20 1.71 16.43
N ILE A 178 8.99 0.93 15.37
CA ILE A 178 8.41 -0.43 15.45
C ILE A 178 9.31 -1.43 14.71
N VAL A 179 9.56 -2.58 15.32
CA VAL A 179 10.34 -3.69 14.74
C VAL A 179 9.56 -4.99 14.94
N LEU A 180 9.22 -5.66 13.85
CA LEU A 180 8.52 -6.96 13.89
C LEU A 180 9.39 -8.11 13.36
N LYS A 181 9.22 -9.31 13.94
CA LYS A 181 9.86 -10.54 13.46
C LYS A 181 9.20 -11.09 12.19
N THR A 182 7.90 -10.90 12.05
CA THR A 182 7.11 -11.37 10.90
C THR A 182 6.48 -10.20 10.14
N GLY A 183 5.88 -10.50 8.99
CA GLY A 183 5.16 -9.54 8.16
C GLY A 183 5.89 -9.13 6.88
N GLY A 184 5.09 -8.94 5.82
CA GLY A 184 5.51 -8.41 4.52
C GLY A 184 5.10 -6.94 4.34
N LEU A 185 5.51 -6.33 3.22
CA LEU A 185 5.21 -4.92 2.90
C LEU A 185 3.71 -4.59 2.84
N THR A 186 2.87 -5.61 2.60
CA THR A 186 1.41 -5.52 2.49
C THR A 186 0.68 -5.86 3.79
N SER A 187 1.37 -6.15 4.89
CA SER A 187 0.69 -6.47 6.15
C SER A 187 -0.09 -5.26 6.68
N HIS A 188 -1.22 -5.51 7.36
CA HIS A 188 -2.04 -4.45 7.98
C HIS A 188 -1.19 -3.53 8.88
N THR A 189 -0.25 -4.10 9.62
CA THR A 189 0.69 -3.35 10.47
C THR A 189 1.66 -2.49 9.67
N ALA A 190 2.09 -2.96 8.49
CA ALA A 190 2.96 -2.18 7.63
C ALA A 190 2.27 -0.89 7.16
N ILE A 191 1.00 -1.02 6.76
CA ILE A 191 0.15 0.08 6.31
C ILE A 191 -0.09 1.06 7.47
N LEU A 192 -0.45 0.54 8.65
CA LEU A 192 -0.73 1.35 9.84
C LEU A 192 0.51 2.13 10.33
N ALA A 193 1.68 1.50 10.37
CA ALA A 193 2.92 2.16 10.77
C ALA A 193 3.30 3.29 9.79
N ARG A 194 3.12 3.05 8.48
CA ARG A 194 3.35 4.06 7.43
C ARG A 194 2.37 5.23 7.54
N ALA A 195 1.07 4.95 7.69
CA ALA A 195 0.04 5.97 7.85
C ALA A 195 0.27 6.83 9.12
N ALA A 196 0.78 6.21 10.19
CA ALA A 196 1.15 6.93 11.42
C ALA A 196 2.49 7.68 11.33
N GLY A 197 3.25 7.52 10.25
CA GLY A 197 4.57 8.13 10.09
C GLY A 197 5.63 7.61 11.08
N ILE A 198 5.41 6.44 11.68
CA ILE A 198 6.32 5.83 12.67
C ILE A 198 7.37 5.00 11.91
N PRO A 199 8.68 5.24 12.07
CA PRO A 199 9.72 4.42 11.47
C PRO A 199 9.56 2.94 11.81
N ALA A 200 9.58 2.06 10.80
CA ALA A 200 9.28 0.66 10.99
C ALA A 200 10.06 -0.28 10.06
N ILE A 201 10.53 -1.41 10.62
CA ILE A 201 11.10 -2.53 9.88
C ILE A 201 10.40 -3.84 10.26
N LEU A 202 10.22 -4.73 9.28
CA LEU A 202 9.63 -6.06 9.44
C LEU A 202 10.64 -7.16 9.13
N SER A 203 10.26 -8.42 9.35
CA SER A 203 11.12 -9.58 9.08
C SER A 203 12.51 -9.48 9.74
N CYS A 204 12.57 -8.81 10.89
CA CYS A 204 13.80 -8.55 11.63
C CYS A 204 13.97 -9.61 12.71
N GLN A 205 14.94 -10.52 12.51
CA GLN A 205 15.18 -11.63 13.43
C GLN A 205 16.00 -11.18 14.64
N PHE A 206 15.33 -10.59 15.63
CA PHE A 206 15.93 -10.20 16.89
C PHE A 206 15.71 -11.24 18.00
N ASP A 207 16.65 -11.31 18.93
CA ASP A 207 16.56 -12.19 20.09
C ASP A 207 16.16 -11.37 21.33
N ALA A 208 15.06 -11.78 21.97
CA ALA A 208 14.55 -11.12 23.16
C ALA A 208 15.46 -11.32 24.39
N GLU A 209 16.22 -12.42 24.43
CA GLU A 209 17.18 -12.66 25.52
C GLU A 209 18.39 -11.73 25.42
N LEU A 210 18.81 -11.39 24.20
CA LEU A 210 19.94 -10.49 23.94
C LEU A 210 19.58 -9.01 24.03
N ILE A 211 18.29 -8.65 23.93
CA ILE A 211 17.80 -7.28 23.98
C ILE A 211 16.75 -7.13 25.08
N PRO A 212 17.13 -7.03 26.37
CA PRO A 212 16.17 -6.82 27.45
C PRO A 212 15.37 -5.51 27.30
N ASN A 213 14.20 -5.45 27.93
CA ASN A 213 13.45 -4.20 28.05
C ASN A 213 14.32 -3.10 28.67
N GLY A 214 14.26 -1.89 28.11
CA GLY A 214 15.08 -0.75 28.51
C GLY A 214 16.41 -0.62 27.78
N THR A 215 16.84 -1.62 26.99
CA THR A 215 18.08 -1.55 26.20
C THR A 215 18.04 -0.39 25.21
N PRO A 216 19.05 0.50 25.18
CA PRO A 216 19.18 1.53 24.15
C PRO A 216 19.22 0.95 22.73
N LEU A 217 18.32 1.44 21.88
CA LEU A 217 18.20 1.06 20.48
C LEU A 217 18.25 2.29 19.58
N VAL A 218 18.81 2.10 18.39
CA VAL A 218 18.63 3.03 17.27
C VAL A 218 18.12 2.26 16.08
N LEU A 219 16.92 2.61 15.62
CA LEU A 219 16.32 2.07 14.41
C LEU A 219 16.64 3.00 13.25
N ASP A 220 17.47 2.53 12.33
CA ASP A 220 17.70 3.17 11.03
C ASP A 220 16.82 2.46 9.98
N ALA A 221 15.58 2.91 9.88
CA ALA A 221 14.65 2.44 8.86
C ALA A 221 14.88 3.11 7.49
N ILE A 222 15.99 3.83 7.30
CA ILE A 222 16.46 4.27 5.97
C ILE A 222 17.34 3.17 5.36
N SER A 223 18.25 2.60 6.16
CA SER A 223 19.11 1.48 5.74
C SER A 223 18.56 0.09 6.10
N GLY A 224 17.47 0.03 6.86
CA GLY A 224 16.82 -1.22 7.27
C GLY A 224 17.55 -1.94 8.41
N ALA A 225 18.21 -1.19 9.30
CA ALA A 225 19.03 -1.73 10.38
C ALA A 225 18.55 -1.30 11.77
N LEU A 226 18.49 -2.26 12.69
CA LEU A 226 18.33 -2.04 14.12
C LEU A 226 19.69 -2.19 14.82
N TYR A 227 20.11 -1.14 15.51
CA TYR A 227 21.35 -1.13 16.28
C TYR A 227 21.07 -1.29 17.77
N VAL A 228 21.67 -2.34 18.37
CA VAL A 228 21.54 -2.66 19.79
C VAL A 228 22.74 -2.13 20.55
N ASN A 229 22.50 -1.36 21.62
CA ASN A 229 23.52 -0.65 22.40
C ASN A 229 24.55 0.05 21.49
N PRO A 230 24.12 0.97 20.61
CA PRO A 230 25.03 1.60 19.67
C PRO A 230 26.06 2.45 20.41
N GLU A 231 27.32 2.34 19.98
CA GLU A 231 28.43 3.14 20.48
C GLU A 231 28.16 4.64 20.30
N PRO A 232 28.71 5.52 21.15
CA PRO A 232 28.47 6.96 21.07
C PRO A 232 28.81 7.56 19.70
N GLU A 233 29.85 7.06 19.02
CA GLU A 233 30.22 7.48 17.68
C GLU A 233 29.14 7.13 16.64
N GLN A 234 28.55 5.94 16.76
CA GLN A 234 27.47 5.50 15.89
C GLN A 234 26.18 6.29 16.14
N GLN A 235 25.85 6.56 17.40
CA GLN A 235 24.74 7.43 17.76
C GLN A 235 24.93 8.83 17.17
N ALA A 236 26.11 9.44 17.36
CA ALA A 236 26.41 10.76 16.82
C ALA A 236 26.25 10.80 15.30
N ARG A 237 26.75 9.78 14.58
CA ARG A 237 26.60 9.67 13.12
C ARG A 237 25.12 9.64 12.70
N LEU A 238 24.31 8.80 13.34
CA LEU A 238 22.89 8.67 13.01
C LEU A 238 22.09 9.91 13.40
N THR A 239 22.47 10.61 14.48
CA THR A 239 21.86 11.88 14.88
C THR A 239 22.14 12.98 13.84
N VAL A 240 23.37 13.04 13.31
CA VAL A 240 23.70 13.94 12.19
C VAL A 240 22.86 13.61 10.96
N THR A 241 22.72 12.33 10.61
CA THR A 241 21.84 11.90 9.51
C THR A 241 20.39 12.32 9.74
N LEU A 242 19.85 12.13 10.94
CA LEU A 242 18.49 12.53 11.29
C LEU A 242 18.29 14.05 11.13
N HIS A 243 19.22 14.86 11.64
CA HIS A 243 19.14 16.32 11.49
C HIS A 243 19.26 16.76 10.04
N HIS A 244 20.13 16.11 9.26
CA HIS A 244 20.26 16.38 7.83
C HIS A 244 18.95 16.07 7.08
N GLU A 245 18.31 14.93 7.37
CA GLU A 245 17.02 14.57 6.78
C GLU A 245 15.89 15.52 7.19
N GLN A 246 15.85 15.92 8.46
CA GLN A 246 14.86 16.90 8.94
C GLN A 246 15.05 18.27 8.27
N ALA A 247 16.30 18.76 8.20
CA ALA A 247 16.62 20.01 7.53
C ALA A 247 16.28 19.94 6.03
N ARG A 248 16.57 18.80 5.38
CA ARG A 248 16.21 18.54 3.99
C ARG A 248 14.70 18.59 3.79
N ARG A 249 13.91 17.86 4.60
CA ARG A 249 12.43 17.90 4.54
C ARG A 249 11.87 19.30 4.78
N GLN A 250 12.41 20.04 5.74
CA GLN A 250 12.00 21.44 5.99
C GLN A 250 12.32 22.35 4.81
N ALA A 251 13.49 22.20 4.18
CA ALA A 251 13.84 22.96 2.98
C ALA A 251 12.91 22.63 1.80
N LEU A 252 12.46 21.38 1.69
CA LEU A 252 11.54 20.95 0.63
C LEU A 252 10.13 21.55 0.78
N GLN A 253 9.68 21.86 2.00
CA GLN A 253 8.39 22.54 2.22
C GLN A 253 8.31 23.90 1.51
N ALA A 254 9.44 24.55 1.25
CA ALA A 254 9.47 25.80 0.48
C ALA A 254 9.00 25.62 -0.98
N TYR A 255 9.00 24.39 -1.51
CA TYR A 255 8.54 24.09 -2.88
C TYR A 255 7.05 23.75 -2.94
N ARG A 256 6.36 23.54 -1.81
CA ARG A 256 4.97 23.08 -1.77
C ARG A 256 4.05 23.90 -2.68
N ASP A 257 4.03 25.22 -2.48
CA ASP A 257 3.14 26.14 -3.20
C ASP A 257 3.79 26.76 -4.46
N VAL A 258 4.99 26.30 -4.82
CA VAL A 258 5.70 26.76 -6.02
C VAL A 258 5.28 25.91 -7.22
N PRO A 259 5.03 26.52 -8.41
CA PRO A 259 4.76 25.75 -9.62
C PRO A 259 5.99 24.93 -10.01
N ALA A 260 5.78 23.70 -10.50
CA ALA A 260 6.86 22.85 -10.99
C ALA A 260 7.38 23.37 -12.34
N GLN A 261 8.39 24.25 -12.27
CA GLN A 261 8.96 24.94 -13.42
C GLN A 261 10.48 24.96 -13.31
N THR A 262 11.18 24.64 -14.41
CA THR A 262 12.64 24.72 -14.49
C THR A 262 13.12 26.18 -14.41
N GLN A 263 14.40 26.39 -14.13
CA GLN A 263 15.01 27.74 -14.06
C GLN A 263 14.91 28.52 -15.38
N ASP A 264 14.89 27.81 -16.51
CA ASP A 264 14.71 28.36 -17.86
C ASP A 264 13.23 28.43 -18.30
N GLY A 265 12.29 28.18 -17.39
CA GLY A 265 10.87 28.50 -17.56
C GLY A 265 10.00 27.39 -18.14
N HIS A 266 10.51 26.17 -18.31
CA HIS A 266 9.71 25.04 -18.77
C HIS A 266 8.83 24.49 -17.64
N GLN A 267 7.52 24.45 -17.86
CA GLN A 267 6.56 23.96 -16.87
C GLN A 267 6.29 22.47 -17.08
N VAL A 268 6.20 21.73 -15.98
CA VAL A 268 5.86 20.30 -15.94
C VAL A 268 4.75 20.14 -14.91
N ARG A 269 3.67 19.40 -15.22
CA ARG A 269 2.64 19.14 -14.21
C ARG A 269 3.06 18.00 -13.29
N LEU A 270 3.02 18.23 -11.98
CA LEU A 270 3.29 17.21 -10.98
C LEU A 270 1.99 16.77 -10.32
N LEU A 271 1.59 15.55 -10.64
CA LEU A 271 0.35 14.95 -10.20
C LEU A 271 0.62 13.87 -9.16
N ALA A 272 -0.36 13.57 -8.32
CA ALA A 272 -0.27 12.51 -7.34
C ALA A 272 -0.75 11.16 -7.92
N ASN A 273 0.00 10.10 -7.65
CA ASN A 273 -0.47 8.72 -7.76
C ASN A 273 -1.07 8.32 -6.40
N VAL A 274 -2.34 7.96 -6.37
CA VAL A 274 -3.08 7.65 -5.14
C VAL A 274 -3.82 6.32 -5.23
N GLY A 275 -3.88 5.62 -4.10
CA GLY A 275 -4.53 4.32 -3.99
C GLY A 275 -5.86 4.33 -3.24
N ASN A 276 -6.13 5.32 -2.41
CA ASN A 276 -7.34 5.36 -1.57
C ASN A 276 -7.83 6.80 -1.36
N LEU A 277 -9.06 6.94 -0.85
CA LEU A 277 -9.68 8.24 -0.59
C LEU A 277 -8.92 9.08 0.45
N ASN A 278 -8.34 8.46 1.48
CA ASN A 278 -7.60 9.15 2.54
C ASN A 278 -6.36 9.89 1.99
N GLU A 279 -5.71 9.33 0.96
CA GLU A 279 -4.61 9.99 0.28
C GLU A 279 -5.08 11.23 -0.50
N ILE A 280 -6.31 11.22 -1.05
CA ILE A 280 -6.85 12.34 -1.84
C ILE A 280 -6.93 13.61 -1.00
N THR A 281 -7.34 13.52 0.28
CA THR A 281 -7.41 14.69 1.16
C THR A 281 -6.04 15.33 1.39
N HIS A 282 -4.96 14.55 1.32
CA HIS A 282 -3.59 15.03 1.48
C HIS A 282 -2.95 15.55 0.18
N VAL A 283 -3.53 15.28 -0.99
CA VAL A 283 -3.00 15.74 -2.30
C VAL A 283 -2.83 17.26 -2.34
N LYS A 284 -3.81 17.99 -1.78
CA LYS A 284 -3.75 19.45 -1.69
C LYS A 284 -2.71 19.92 -0.67
N ASP A 285 -2.51 19.15 0.39
CA ASP A 285 -1.55 19.47 1.44
C ASP A 285 -0.10 19.29 1.00
N GLU A 286 0.16 18.42 0.02
CA GLU A 286 1.51 18.21 -0.50
C GLU A 286 1.82 19.08 -1.74
N GLY A 287 0.86 19.89 -2.21
CA GLY A 287 1.07 20.84 -3.31
C GLY A 287 1.10 20.19 -4.71
N ALA A 288 0.40 19.07 -4.88
CA ALA A 288 0.22 18.44 -6.19
C ALA A 288 -0.74 19.24 -7.10
N ASP A 289 -0.56 19.17 -8.40
CA ASP A 289 -1.42 19.82 -9.41
C ASP A 289 -2.73 19.07 -9.68
N GLY A 290 -2.91 17.89 -9.06
CA GLY A 290 -4.07 17.02 -9.18
C GLY A 290 -3.69 15.57 -8.95
N ILE A 291 -4.58 14.66 -9.32
CA ILE A 291 -4.32 13.21 -9.34
C ILE A 291 -4.06 12.79 -10.78
N GLY A 292 -2.91 12.13 -10.99
CA GLY A 292 -2.47 11.62 -12.28
C GLY A 292 -2.79 10.15 -12.47
N LEU A 293 -3.01 9.43 -11.36
CA LEU A 293 -3.44 8.04 -11.34
C LEU A 293 -4.22 7.76 -10.06
N PHE A 294 -5.53 7.54 -10.18
CA PHE A 294 -6.36 6.91 -9.17
C PHE A 294 -6.62 5.46 -9.57
N ARG A 295 -6.15 4.52 -8.76
CA ARG A 295 -6.32 3.08 -9.02
C ARG A 295 -7.63 2.58 -8.41
N THR A 296 -8.58 2.19 -9.25
CA THR A 296 -9.92 1.78 -8.80
C THR A 296 -9.94 0.42 -8.13
N GLU A 297 -8.98 -0.46 -8.42
CA GLU A 297 -8.89 -1.79 -7.80
C GLU A 297 -8.79 -1.77 -6.27
N PHE A 298 -8.17 -0.75 -5.69
CA PHE A 298 -7.99 -0.69 -4.24
C PHE A 298 -9.33 -0.55 -3.50
N MET A 299 -10.37 -0.04 -4.16
CA MET A 299 -11.74 -0.07 -3.62
C MET A 299 -12.29 -1.49 -3.49
N LEU A 300 -11.75 -2.45 -4.26
CA LEU A 300 -12.25 -3.81 -4.38
C LEU A 300 -11.47 -4.83 -3.54
N MET A 301 -10.24 -4.49 -3.11
CA MET A 301 -9.34 -5.43 -2.41
C MET A 301 -9.90 -5.94 -1.09
N HIS A 302 -10.74 -5.16 -0.42
CA HIS A 302 -11.24 -5.46 0.92
C HIS A 302 -12.77 -5.58 0.98
N THR A 303 -13.44 -5.61 -0.17
CA THR A 303 -14.89 -5.74 -0.26
C THR A 303 -15.27 -7.13 -0.70
N SER A 304 -16.27 -7.72 -0.04
CA SER A 304 -16.86 -9.01 -0.42
C SER A 304 -17.88 -8.90 -1.55
N THR A 305 -18.32 -7.68 -1.89
CA THR A 305 -19.30 -7.42 -2.94
C THR A 305 -18.83 -6.29 -3.85
N LEU A 306 -19.18 -6.37 -5.13
CA LEU A 306 -18.87 -5.31 -6.09
C LEU A 306 -19.65 -4.03 -5.75
N PRO A 307 -19.00 -2.86 -5.71
CA PRO A 307 -19.67 -1.60 -5.46
C PRO A 307 -20.59 -1.25 -6.63
N ASP A 308 -21.82 -0.88 -6.30
CA ASP A 308 -22.80 -0.45 -7.30
C ASP A 308 -22.47 0.93 -7.91
N GLU A 309 -23.20 1.31 -8.95
CA GLU A 309 -23.03 2.60 -9.64
C GLU A 309 -23.11 3.78 -8.65
N LYS A 310 -23.98 3.69 -7.63
CA LYS A 310 -24.21 4.79 -6.68
C LYS A 310 -23.03 4.95 -5.72
N ALA A 311 -22.50 3.85 -5.20
CA ALA A 311 -21.33 3.84 -4.32
C ALA A 311 -20.11 4.41 -5.06
N GLN A 312 -19.86 3.94 -6.29
CA GLN A 312 -18.77 4.46 -7.11
C GLN A 312 -18.95 5.96 -7.44
N TYR A 313 -20.16 6.37 -7.83
CA TYR A 313 -20.49 7.77 -8.13
C TYR A 313 -20.23 8.70 -6.93
N ASN A 314 -20.70 8.32 -5.73
CA ASN A 314 -20.50 9.10 -4.52
C ASN A 314 -19.01 9.27 -4.21
N LEU A 315 -18.24 8.18 -4.30
CA LEU A 315 -16.80 8.19 -4.09
C LEU A 315 -16.08 9.14 -5.06
N TYR A 316 -16.43 9.10 -6.35
CA TYR A 316 -15.83 10.02 -7.33
C TYR A 316 -16.21 11.48 -7.08
N CYS A 317 -17.44 11.75 -6.61
CA CYS A 317 -17.86 13.10 -6.26
C CYS A 317 -17.12 13.63 -5.02
N GLU A 318 -16.90 12.79 -4.00
CA GLU A 318 -16.11 13.15 -2.82
C GLU A 318 -14.66 13.44 -3.20
N ALA A 319 -14.06 12.62 -4.07
CA ALA A 319 -12.72 12.85 -4.59
C ALA A 319 -12.62 14.18 -5.36
N LEU A 320 -13.57 14.48 -6.25
CA LEU A 320 -13.62 15.75 -6.98
C LEU A 320 -13.79 16.95 -6.04
N HIS A 321 -14.62 16.83 -5.02
CA HIS A 321 -14.81 17.87 -4.01
C HIS A 321 -13.50 18.16 -3.26
N ALA A 322 -12.80 17.11 -2.81
CA ALA A 322 -11.52 17.23 -2.12
C ALA A 322 -10.43 17.87 -3.01
N LEU A 323 -10.42 17.57 -4.31
CA LEU A 323 -9.48 18.14 -5.27
C LEU A 323 -9.73 19.62 -5.58
N GLY A 324 -10.94 20.13 -5.36
CA GLY A 324 -11.27 21.54 -5.54
C GLY A 324 -11.07 22.04 -6.97
N GLY A 325 -11.46 21.23 -7.97
CA GLY A 325 -11.36 21.57 -9.39
C GLY A 325 -10.02 21.22 -10.06
N LYS A 326 -9.08 20.61 -9.32
CA LYS A 326 -7.86 20.04 -9.91
C LYS A 326 -8.18 18.77 -10.70
N THR A 327 -7.24 18.39 -11.57
CA THR A 327 -7.39 17.24 -12.44
C THR A 327 -7.57 15.94 -11.65
N PHE A 328 -8.53 15.12 -12.06
CA PHE A 328 -8.76 13.77 -11.50
C PHE A 328 -8.63 12.71 -12.59
N THR A 329 -7.49 12.02 -12.67
CA THR A 329 -7.33 10.90 -13.61
C THR A 329 -7.72 9.56 -12.96
N ILE A 330 -8.77 8.94 -13.46
CA ILE A 330 -9.28 7.64 -13.01
C ILE A 330 -8.79 6.57 -13.98
N ARG A 331 -8.14 5.53 -13.46
CA ARG A 331 -7.87 4.30 -14.23
C ARG A 331 -9.01 3.33 -14.03
N THR A 332 -9.58 2.85 -15.14
CA THR A 332 -10.59 1.78 -15.07
C THR A 332 -9.99 0.51 -14.48
N LEU A 333 -10.85 -0.43 -14.10
CA LEU A 333 -10.45 -1.62 -13.37
C LEU A 333 -9.31 -2.39 -14.07
N ASP A 334 -8.19 -2.58 -13.36
CA ASP A 334 -7.04 -3.39 -13.74
C ASP A 334 -6.70 -4.44 -12.69
N ILE A 335 -7.34 -5.60 -12.85
CA ILE A 335 -7.06 -6.81 -12.07
C ILE A 335 -5.62 -7.24 -12.34
N GLY A 336 -4.71 -6.96 -11.42
CA GLY A 336 -3.32 -7.38 -11.52
C GLY A 336 -3.17 -8.87 -11.20
N ALA A 337 -2.15 -9.51 -11.75
CA ALA A 337 -1.74 -10.87 -11.37
C ALA A 337 -1.34 -11.00 -9.89
N ASP A 338 -1.01 -9.87 -9.28
CA ASP A 338 -0.53 -9.70 -7.91
C ASP A 338 -1.63 -9.24 -6.94
N LYS A 339 -2.88 -9.14 -7.39
CA LYS A 339 -4.00 -8.55 -6.64
C LYS A 339 -5.15 -9.54 -6.51
N GLU A 340 -5.32 -10.12 -5.33
CA GLU A 340 -6.54 -10.89 -5.02
C GLU A 340 -7.71 -9.92 -4.81
N LEU A 341 -8.80 -10.15 -5.55
CA LEU A 341 -10.04 -9.37 -5.44
C LEU A 341 -11.17 -10.31 -4.99
N PRO A 342 -11.45 -10.41 -3.68
CA PRO A 342 -12.40 -11.39 -3.13
C PRO A 342 -13.81 -11.30 -3.72
N CYS A 343 -14.24 -10.10 -4.12
CA CYS A 343 -15.54 -9.86 -4.74
C CYS A 343 -15.67 -10.38 -6.19
N LEU A 344 -14.59 -10.83 -6.81
CA LEU A 344 -14.57 -11.33 -8.18
C LEU A 344 -14.25 -12.82 -8.22
N CYS A 345 -15.17 -13.61 -8.77
CA CYS A 345 -14.87 -15.00 -9.12
C CYS A 345 -13.95 -15.01 -10.36
N GLN A 346 -12.65 -15.17 -10.13
CA GLN A 346 -11.66 -15.28 -11.20
C GLN A 346 -11.33 -16.75 -11.45
N ASP A 347 -11.28 -17.12 -12.72
CA ASP A 347 -10.72 -18.41 -13.10
C ASP A 347 -9.21 -18.41 -12.83
N ILE A 348 -8.68 -19.54 -12.37
CA ILE A 348 -7.24 -19.69 -12.14
C ILE A 348 -6.56 -19.80 -13.51
N GLU A 349 -5.71 -18.83 -13.84
CA GLU A 349 -4.88 -18.84 -15.05
C GLU A 349 -3.45 -19.26 -14.73
N ASP A 350 -2.81 -20.03 -15.62
CA ASP A 350 -1.40 -20.42 -15.48
C ASP A 350 -0.45 -19.21 -15.45
N ASN A 351 -0.83 -18.12 -16.13
CA ASN A 351 -0.07 -16.87 -16.16
C ASN A 351 -1.01 -15.66 -16.13
N PRO A 352 -1.48 -15.26 -14.93
CA PRO A 352 -2.42 -14.15 -14.79
C PRO A 352 -1.84 -12.83 -15.32
N ALA A 353 -0.52 -12.66 -15.32
CA ALA A 353 0.12 -11.49 -15.88
C ALA A 353 -0.06 -11.37 -17.39
N LEU A 354 -0.20 -12.48 -18.11
CA LEU A 354 -0.48 -12.51 -19.55
C LEU A 354 -1.97 -12.73 -19.87
N GLY A 355 -2.80 -12.90 -18.85
CA GLY A 355 -4.18 -13.39 -18.95
C GLY A 355 -5.27 -12.32 -19.10
N GLN A 356 -6.43 -12.61 -18.52
CA GLN A 356 -7.65 -11.79 -18.51
C GLN A 356 -7.54 -10.65 -17.50
N ARG A 357 -6.85 -9.56 -17.88
CA ARG A 357 -6.69 -8.36 -17.05
C ARG A 357 -6.90 -7.03 -17.79
N GLY A 358 -7.05 -5.96 -17.02
CA GLY A 358 -7.25 -4.60 -17.53
C GLY A 358 -8.45 -4.50 -18.47
N VAL A 359 -8.26 -3.87 -19.63
CA VAL A 359 -9.31 -3.73 -20.65
C VAL A 359 -9.88 -5.08 -21.10
N ARG A 360 -9.08 -6.15 -21.15
CA ARG A 360 -9.54 -7.47 -21.63
C ARG A 360 -10.61 -8.05 -20.72
N TYR A 361 -10.41 -7.92 -19.41
CA TYR A 361 -11.39 -8.36 -18.42
C TYR A 361 -12.66 -7.50 -18.49
N THR A 362 -12.50 -6.18 -18.54
CA THR A 362 -13.66 -5.27 -18.56
C THR A 362 -14.49 -5.38 -19.84
N LEU A 363 -13.87 -5.67 -20.99
CA LEU A 363 -14.58 -5.99 -22.24
C LEU A 363 -15.27 -7.37 -22.21
N ALA A 364 -14.66 -8.36 -21.56
CA ALA A 364 -15.29 -9.67 -21.35
C ALA A 364 -16.48 -9.61 -20.37
N HIS A 365 -16.50 -8.63 -19.47
CA HIS A 365 -17.52 -8.40 -18.45
C HIS A 365 -18.18 -7.01 -18.58
N PRO A 366 -18.93 -6.76 -19.67
CA PRO A 366 -19.39 -5.41 -20.01
C PRO A 366 -20.32 -4.79 -18.96
N GLU A 367 -21.12 -5.57 -18.24
CA GLU A 367 -22.03 -5.01 -17.20
C GLU A 367 -21.25 -4.42 -16.02
N LEU A 368 -20.14 -5.06 -15.62
CA LEU A 368 -19.23 -4.51 -14.61
C LEU A 368 -18.61 -3.21 -15.11
N PHE A 369 -18.16 -3.21 -16.37
CA PHE A 369 -17.53 -2.05 -16.96
C PHE A 369 -18.51 -0.87 -17.12
N LYS A 370 -19.72 -1.13 -17.63
CA LYS A 370 -20.81 -0.14 -17.75
C LYS A 370 -21.17 0.47 -16.41
N THR A 371 -21.21 -0.32 -15.33
CA THR A 371 -21.45 0.19 -13.96
C THR A 371 -20.41 1.25 -13.58
N GLN A 372 -19.13 0.97 -13.83
CA GLN A 372 -18.05 1.92 -13.58
C GLN A 372 -18.11 3.14 -14.51
N LEU A 373 -18.32 2.94 -15.82
CA LEU A 373 -18.42 4.02 -16.81
C LEU A 373 -19.55 5.00 -16.46
N ARG A 374 -20.74 4.49 -16.13
CA ARG A 374 -21.90 5.31 -15.76
C ARG A 374 -21.64 6.13 -14.51
N ALA A 375 -21.01 5.53 -13.48
CA ALA A 375 -20.63 6.26 -12.28
C ALA A 375 -19.67 7.41 -12.56
N ILE A 376 -18.67 7.18 -13.41
CA ILE A 376 -17.67 8.19 -13.81
C ILE A 376 -18.30 9.30 -14.65
N LEU A 377 -19.09 8.94 -15.67
CA LEU A 377 -19.82 9.87 -16.53
C LEU A 377 -20.73 10.81 -15.72
N ARG A 378 -21.46 10.25 -14.75
CA ARG A 378 -22.29 11.06 -13.84
C ARG A 378 -21.46 11.97 -12.95
N ALA A 379 -20.33 11.48 -12.42
CA ALA A 379 -19.44 12.24 -11.56
C ALA A 379 -18.79 13.42 -12.30
N ALA A 380 -18.54 13.29 -13.60
CA ALA A 380 -17.95 14.33 -14.44
C ALA A 380 -18.77 15.63 -14.52
N ASN A 381 -20.05 15.62 -14.13
CA ASN A 381 -20.83 16.86 -13.96
C ASN A 381 -20.27 17.77 -12.86
N HIS A 382 -19.51 17.23 -11.92
CA HIS A 382 -19.02 17.95 -10.74
C HIS A 382 -17.58 18.42 -10.86
N GLY A 383 -16.88 18.09 -11.96
CA GLY A 383 -15.51 18.52 -12.19
C GLY A 383 -14.79 17.76 -13.31
N PRO A 384 -13.57 18.21 -13.67
CA PRO A 384 -12.81 17.63 -14.77
C PRO A 384 -12.28 16.24 -14.43
N ILE A 385 -12.77 15.23 -15.14
CA ILE A 385 -12.28 13.86 -15.04
C ILE A 385 -11.53 13.48 -16.31
N ARG A 386 -10.37 12.84 -16.11
CA ARG A 386 -9.66 12.10 -17.16
C ARG A 386 -9.87 10.61 -16.93
N LEU A 387 -10.32 9.89 -17.95
CA LEU A 387 -10.53 8.46 -17.89
C LEU A 387 -9.43 7.76 -18.68
N MET A 388 -8.69 6.86 -18.03
CA MET A 388 -7.63 6.08 -18.69
C MET A 388 -7.90 4.58 -18.65
N PHE A 389 -7.58 3.90 -19.76
CA PHE A 389 -7.79 2.46 -19.92
C PHE A 389 -6.45 1.71 -19.82
N PRO A 390 -6.33 0.72 -18.93
CA PRO A 390 -5.15 -0.12 -18.78
C PRO A 390 -5.12 -1.25 -19.83
N MET A 391 -3.92 -1.72 -20.17
CA MET A 391 -3.66 -2.92 -20.98
C MET A 391 -4.16 -2.85 -22.43
N VAL A 392 -4.47 -1.67 -22.96
CA VAL A 392 -4.88 -1.46 -24.37
C VAL A 392 -3.68 -1.64 -25.29
N ASN A 393 -3.83 -2.48 -26.31
CA ASN A 393 -2.80 -2.81 -27.29
C ASN A 393 -3.25 -2.53 -28.74
N GLN A 394 -4.55 -2.55 -28.99
CA GLN A 394 -5.16 -2.47 -30.31
C GLN A 394 -6.17 -1.33 -30.40
N VAL A 395 -6.32 -0.77 -31.60
CA VAL A 395 -7.28 0.33 -31.82
C VAL A 395 -8.72 -0.18 -31.77
N GLU A 396 -8.93 -1.44 -32.12
CA GLU A 396 -10.20 -2.15 -32.05
C GLU A 396 -10.71 -2.24 -30.60
N GLU A 397 -9.82 -2.43 -29.62
CA GLU A 397 -10.20 -2.40 -28.19
C GLU A 397 -10.73 -1.02 -27.80
N LEU A 398 -10.17 0.08 -28.35
CA LEU A 398 -10.71 1.43 -28.13
C LEU A 398 -12.07 1.62 -28.80
N ASP A 399 -12.28 1.07 -30.01
CA ASP A 399 -13.58 1.11 -30.68
C ASP A 399 -14.68 0.46 -29.83
N GLU A 400 -14.39 -0.70 -29.24
CA GLU A 400 -15.32 -1.37 -28.32
C GLU A 400 -15.58 -0.55 -27.05
N ILE A 401 -14.54 0.01 -26.43
CA ILE A 401 -14.68 0.88 -25.25
C ILE A 401 -15.57 2.09 -25.57
N PHE A 402 -15.31 2.80 -26.67
CA PHE A 402 -16.11 3.98 -27.02
C PHE A 402 -17.55 3.64 -27.37
N THR A 403 -17.79 2.46 -27.94
CA THR A 403 -19.15 1.94 -28.13
C THR A 403 -19.87 1.77 -26.80
N LEU A 404 -19.22 1.14 -25.81
CA LEU A 404 -19.79 0.96 -24.47
C LEU A 404 -20.03 2.30 -23.74
N ILE A 405 -19.15 3.29 -23.95
CA ILE A 405 -19.33 4.64 -23.40
C ILE A 405 -20.58 5.30 -24.01
N ALA A 406 -20.75 5.22 -25.32
CA ALA A 406 -21.93 5.77 -26.00
C ALA A 406 -23.22 5.10 -25.50
N GLU A 407 -23.22 3.77 -25.36
CA GLU A 407 -24.36 3.04 -24.77
C GLU A 407 -24.67 3.50 -23.34
N CYS A 408 -23.64 3.79 -22.53
CA CYS A 408 -23.84 4.33 -21.18
C CYS A 408 -24.40 5.75 -21.19
N GLN A 409 -23.97 6.59 -22.14
CA GLN A 409 -24.50 7.94 -22.30
C GLN A 409 -25.99 7.91 -22.70
N ASP A 410 -26.34 7.13 -23.73
CA ASP A 410 -27.73 6.94 -24.17
C ASP A 410 -28.62 6.45 -23.01
N ALA A 411 -28.15 5.45 -22.25
CA ALA A 411 -28.89 4.92 -21.11
C ALA A 411 -29.05 5.92 -19.95
N LEU A 412 -28.07 6.82 -19.75
CA LEU A 412 -28.17 7.89 -18.75
C LEU A 412 -29.14 8.98 -19.20
N GLU A 413 -29.19 9.32 -20.50
CA GLU A 413 -30.17 10.24 -21.06
C GLU A 413 -31.60 9.71 -20.92
N ASP A 414 -31.83 8.43 -21.24
CA ASP A 414 -33.13 7.76 -21.08
C ASP A 414 -33.60 7.73 -19.63
N GLU A 415 -32.67 7.66 -18.67
CA GLU A 415 -32.94 7.72 -17.22
C GLU A 415 -33.07 9.15 -16.67
N GLU A 416 -33.00 10.18 -17.52
CA GLU A 416 -32.97 11.60 -17.15
C GLU A 416 -31.83 11.94 -16.15
N LYS A 417 -30.71 11.22 -16.25
CA LYS A 417 -29.50 11.47 -15.47
C LYS A 417 -28.48 12.20 -16.35
N GLY A 418 -28.09 13.42 -15.97
CA GLY A 418 -27.02 14.12 -16.67
C GLY A 418 -25.67 13.42 -16.56
N TYR A 419 -24.80 13.65 -17.54
CA TYR A 419 -23.39 13.25 -17.54
C TYR A 419 -22.49 14.41 -18.02
N GLY A 420 -21.23 14.40 -17.60
CA GLY A 420 -20.23 15.41 -17.98
C GLY A 420 -19.26 14.92 -19.06
N GLU A 421 -18.47 15.86 -19.59
CA GLU A 421 -17.39 15.55 -20.53
C GLU A 421 -16.20 14.88 -19.84
N LEU A 422 -15.56 13.95 -20.54
CA LEU A 422 -14.35 13.24 -20.11
C LEU A 422 -13.24 13.48 -21.11
N SER A 423 -11.99 13.55 -20.63
CA SER A 423 -10.83 13.34 -21.50
C SER A 423 -10.40 11.87 -21.44
N TYR A 424 -10.08 11.29 -22.59
CA TYR A 424 -9.75 9.88 -22.71
C TYR A 424 -8.26 9.65 -22.91
N GLY A 425 -7.75 8.60 -22.28
CA GLY A 425 -6.36 8.18 -22.44
C GLY A 425 -6.17 6.69 -22.27
N ILE A 426 -4.95 6.22 -22.51
CA ILE A 426 -4.55 4.85 -22.21
C ILE A 426 -3.31 4.83 -21.34
N VAL A 427 -3.14 3.72 -20.62
CA VAL A 427 -1.85 3.38 -20.03
C VAL A 427 -1.01 2.67 -21.08
N VAL A 428 0.07 3.30 -21.54
CA VAL A 428 1.04 2.69 -22.45
C VAL A 428 2.00 1.84 -21.62
N GLU A 429 1.61 0.58 -21.43
CA GLU A 429 2.27 -0.33 -20.49
C GLU A 429 2.66 -1.69 -21.09
N THR A 430 2.53 -1.86 -22.40
CA THR A 430 3.03 -3.04 -23.11
C THR A 430 3.88 -2.62 -24.31
N PRO A 431 4.83 -3.46 -24.76
CA PRO A 431 5.54 -3.22 -26.02
C PRO A 431 4.59 -3.10 -27.21
N ALA A 432 3.50 -3.88 -27.23
CA ALA A 432 2.49 -3.82 -28.29
C ALA A 432 1.82 -2.44 -28.35
N ALA A 433 1.45 -1.88 -27.19
CA ALA A 433 0.89 -0.54 -27.09
C ALA A 433 1.85 0.53 -27.63
N VAL A 434 3.15 0.43 -27.29
CA VAL A 434 4.18 1.36 -27.80
C VAL A 434 4.31 1.29 -29.31
N LEU A 435 4.36 0.08 -29.88
CA LEU A 435 4.53 -0.15 -31.31
C LEU A 435 3.30 0.25 -32.13
N ASN A 436 2.10 0.10 -31.56
CA ASN A 436 0.84 0.41 -32.23
C ASN A 436 0.30 1.80 -31.88
N LEU A 437 1.00 2.57 -31.06
CA LEU A 437 0.49 3.81 -30.48
C LEU A 437 -0.06 4.80 -31.52
N ALA A 438 0.65 4.97 -32.64
CA ALA A 438 0.26 5.87 -33.73
C ALA A 438 -1.18 5.65 -34.25
N SER A 439 -1.69 4.42 -34.24
CA SER A 439 -3.06 4.12 -34.68
C SER A 439 -4.13 4.52 -33.65
N MET A 440 -3.75 4.58 -32.37
CA MET A 440 -4.63 4.87 -31.24
C MET A 440 -4.69 6.37 -30.90
N LEU A 441 -3.58 7.11 -31.10
CA LEU A 441 -3.46 8.54 -30.75
C LEU A 441 -4.61 9.45 -31.26
N PRO A 442 -5.17 9.27 -32.48
CA PRO A 442 -6.27 10.13 -32.95
C PRO A 442 -7.54 10.09 -32.11
N ARG A 443 -7.66 9.13 -31.18
CA ARG A 443 -8.82 8.92 -30.31
C ARG A 443 -8.56 9.29 -28.85
N LEU A 444 -7.37 9.81 -28.54
CA LEU A 444 -6.89 10.00 -27.17
C LEU A 444 -6.47 11.45 -26.95
N ASP A 445 -6.84 12.00 -25.79
CA ASP A 445 -6.42 13.34 -25.35
C ASP A 445 -5.05 13.30 -24.64
N PHE A 446 -4.74 12.16 -24.02
CA PHE A 446 -3.47 11.94 -23.33
C PHE A 446 -3.08 10.46 -23.29
N VAL A 447 -1.82 10.20 -22.98
CA VAL A 447 -1.30 8.86 -22.70
C VAL A 447 -0.48 8.88 -21.42
N SER A 448 -0.52 7.80 -20.65
CA SER A 448 0.30 7.65 -19.44
C SER A 448 1.19 6.42 -19.55
N ILE A 449 2.50 6.57 -19.44
CA ILE A 449 3.42 5.43 -19.51
C ILE A 449 3.40 4.70 -18.16
N GLY A 450 3.02 3.42 -18.18
CA GLY A 450 3.02 2.54 -17.02
C GLY A 450 4.33 1.73 -16.96
N THR A 451 5.37 2.26 -16.31
CA THR A 451 6.72 1.66 -16.40
C THR A 451 6.84 0.28 -15.78
N ASN A 452 6.01 -0.04 -14.79
CA ASN A 452 6.10 -1.31 -14.07
C ASN A 452 5.73 -2.47 -14.99
N ASP A 453 4.53 -2.42 -15.58
CA ASP A 453 4.04 -3.41 -16.53
C ASP A 453 4.84 -3.34 -17.85
N LEU A 454 5.22 -2.15 -18.32
CA LEU A 454 6.07 -2.02 -19.52
C LEU A 454 7.40 -2.75 -19.36
N THR A 455 8.03 -2.64 -18.19
CA THR A 455 9.29 -3.34 -17.89
C THR A 455 9.06 -4.85 -17.87
N GLN A 456 8.03 -5.30 -17.16
CA GLN A 456 7.71 -6.71 -17.04
C GLN A 456 7.50 -7.38 -18.40
N TYR A 457 6.72 -6.77 -19.28
CA TYR A 457 6.43 -7.33 -20.60
C TYR A 457 7.56 -7.15 -21.61
N ALA A 458 8.29 -6.03 -21.57
CA ALA A 458 9.44 -5.83 -22.46
C ALA A 458 10.62 -6.75 -22.12
N MET A 459 10.83 -7.03 -20.83
CA MET A 459 11.91 -7.88 -20.33
C MET A 459 11.51 -9.35 -20.17
N ALA A 460 10.22 -9.66 -20.29
CA ALA A 460 9.66 -10.97 -19.98
C ALA A 460 10.07 -11.47 -18.58
N ALA A 461 10.05 -10.55 -17.60
CA ALA A 461 10.49 -10.80 -16.23
C ALA A 461 9.41 -10.36 -15.24
N ASP A 462 8.87 -11.30 -14.47
CA ASP A 462 7.83 -11.04 -13.47
C ASP A 462 8.39 -10.20 -12.31
N ARG A 463 7.75 -9.07 -12.02
CA ARG A 463 8.14 -8.17 -10.93
C ARG A 463 7.95 -8.78 -9.54
N THR A 464 7.04 -9.74 -9.40
CA THR A 464 6.76 -10.44 -8.14
C THR A 464 7.82 -11.49 -7.82
N ASN A 465 8.65 -11.87 -8.80
CA ASN A 465 9.71 -12.84 -8.60
C ASN A 465 10.98 -12.15 -8.05
N PRO A 466 11.33 -12.35 -6.76
CA PRO A 466 12.45 -11.66 -6.12
C PRO A 466 13.81 -12.03 -6.73
N GLN A 467 13.92 -13.16 -7.43
CA GLN A 467 15.16 -13.56 -8.11
C GLN A 467 15.40 -12.72 -9.38
N LEU A 468 14.34 -12.19 -9.99
CA LEU A 468 14.42 -11.45 -11.26
C LEU A 468 14.48 -9.93 -11.05
N THR A 469 13.88 -9.40 -9.98
CA THR A 469 13.77 -7.94 -9.75
C THR A 469 15.12 -7.23 -9.76
N ARG A 470 16.21 -7.92 -9.36
CA ARG A 470 17.57 -7.35 -9.36
C ARG A 470 18.15 -7.18 -10.77
N ASP A 471 17.87 -8.13 -11.66
CA ASP A 471 18.51 -8.21 -12.97
C ASP A 471 17.74 -7.42 -14.05
N TYR A 472 16.45 -7.13 -13.78
CA TYR A 472 15.55 -6.44 -14.70
C TYR A 472 14.98 -5.15 -14.10
N PRO A 473 15.80 -4.10 -13.91
CA PRO A 473 15.33 -2.83 -13.36
C PRO A 473 14.42 -2.09 -14.35
N SER A 474 13.49 -1.31 -13.81
CA SER A 474 12.59 -0.45 -14.60
C SER A 474 13.30 0.65 -15.39
N LEU A 475 14.56 0.91 -15.07
CA LEU A 475 15.43 1.79 -15.83
C LEU A 475 16.51 0.98 -16.55
N SER A 476 16.35 0.85 -17.86
CA SER A 476 17.32 0.19 -18.73
C SER A 476 17.30 0.85 -20.13
N PRO A 477 18.33 0.61 -20.97
CA PRO A 477 18.35 1.13 -22.34
C PRO A 477 17.10 0.76 -23.16
N ALA A 478 16.61 -0.48 -23.02
CA ALA A 478 15.42 -0.93 -23.74
C ALA A 478 14.17 -0.17 -23.29
N ILE A 479 13.97 0.00 -21.98
CA ILE A 479 12.82 0.73 -21.45
C ILE A 479 12.89 2.23 -21.80
N LEU A 480 14.07 2.85 -21.73
CA LEU A 480 14.24 4.23 -22.18
C LEU A 480 13.93 4.40 -23.68
N SER A 481 14.30 3.43 -24.51
CA SER A 481 13.95 3.45 -25.94
C SER A 481 12.43 3.41 -26.16
N LEU A 482 11.72 2.55 -25.42
CA LEU A 482 10.25 2.46 -25.47
C LEU A 482 9.56 3.73 -24.95
N ILE A 483 10.06 4.32 -23.88
CA ILE A 483 9.60 5.62 -23.36
C ILE A 483 9.79 6.70 -24.42
N ASN A 484 10.99 6.81 -25.00
CA ASN A 484 11.30 7.79 -26.03
C ASN A 484 10.44 7.62 -27.29
N MET A 485 10.24 6.38 -27.74
CA MET A 485 9.36 6.08 -28.88
C MET A 485 7.90 6.48 -28.60
N THR A 486 7.43 6.30 -27.37
CA THR A 486 6.10 6.76 -26.94
C THR A 486 6.00 8.28 -26.97
N ILE A 487 6.98 8.97 -26.39
CA ILE A 487 7.03 10.44 -26.36
C ILE A 487 7.03 11.00 -27.78
N ILE A 488 7.92 10.52 -28.67
CA ILE A 488 8.02 11.03 -30.05
C ILE A 488 6.69 10.89 -30.78
N GLN A 489 6.05 9.72 -30.71
CA GLN A 489 4.77 9.48 -31.39
C GLN A 489 3.66 10.39 -30.86
N ALA A 490 3.51 10.49 -29.53
CA ALA A 490 2.47 11.31 -28.94
C ALA A 490 2.69 12.81 -29.18
N LYS A 491 3.94 13.30 -29.11
CA LYS A 491 4.27 14.69 -29.48
C LYS A 491 3.98 14.99 -30.94
N ALA A 492 4.25 14.06 -31.84
CA ALA A 492 3.94 14.22 -33.25
C ALA A 492 2.42 14.30 -33.52
N ALA A 493 1.61 13.73 -32.63
CA ALA A 493 0.15 13.80 -32.68
C ALA A 493 -0.45 14.90 -31.78
N GLU A 494 0.38 15.73 -31.14
CA GLU A 494 -0.05 16.77 -30.18
C GLU A 494 -0.84 16.23 -28.96
N VAL A 495 -0.61 14.96 -28.61
CA VAL A 495 -1.22 14.29 -27.45
C VAL A 495 -0.33 14.45 -26.21
N THR A 496 -0.94 14.77 -25.06
CA THR A 496 -0.22 14.96 -23.80
C THR A 496 0.40 13.64 -23.32
N VAL A 497 1.68 13.68 -22.90
CA VAL A 497 2.39 12.48 -22.41
C VAL A 497 2.71 12.60 -20.94
N SER A 498 2.16 11.66 -20.17
CA SER A 498 2.42 11.49 -18.75
C SER A 498 3.24 10.22 -18.49
N LEU A 499 3.92 10.14 -17.36
CA LEU A 499 4.47 8.90 -16.83
C LEU A 499 4.00 8.68 -15.40
N CYS A 500 3.43 7.51 -15.14
CA CYS A 500 3.00 7.09 -13.81
C CYS A 500 3.86 5.94 -13.29
N GLY A 501 4.11 5.95 -11.99
CA GLY A 501 4.79 4.86 -11.29
C GLY A 501 6.06 5.28 -10.56
N GLU A 502 6.84 4.29 -10.16
CA GLU A 502 8.00 4.50 -9.30
C GLU A 502 9.11 5.30 -10.00
N LEU A 503 9.25 5.13 -11.32
CA LEU A 503 10.27 5.84 -12.10
C LEU A 503 10.05 7.35 -12.07
N ALA A 504 8.80 7.82 -12.16
CA ALA A 504 8.46 9.24 -12.05
C ALA A 504 8.72 9.79 -10.64
N SER A 505 8.65 8.94 -9.61
CA SER A 505 8.79 9.34 -8.21
C SER A 505 10.26 9.49 -7.77
N SER A 506 11.23 9.23 -8.66
CA SER A 506 12.65 9.37 -8.35
C SER A 506 13.16 10.78 -8.69
N PRO A 507 13.67 11.56 -7.71
CA PRO A 507 14.20 12.90 -7.97
C PRO A 507 15.45 12.91 -8.86
N HIS A 508 16.15 11.79 -8.98
CA HIS A 508 17.31 11.66 -9.87
C HIS A 508 16.91 11.33 -11.32
N ILE A 509 15.75 10.71 -11.52
CA ILE A 509 15.28 10.26 -12.85
C ILE A 509 14.28 11.24 -13.44
N ALA A 510 13.48 11.92 -12.63
CA ALA A 510 12.53 12.93 -13.11
C ALA A 510 13.17 14.00 -14.02
N PRO A 511 14.36 14.57 -13.71
CA PRO A 511 15.09 15.45 -14.63
C PRO A 511 15.34 14.84 -16.02
N LEU A 512 15.81 13.59 -16.07
CA LEU A 512 16.01 12.85 -17.31
C LEU A 512 14.70 12.74 -18.10
N LEU A 513 13.62 12.33 -17.44
CA LEU A 513 12.31 12.14 -18.06
C LEU A 513 11.70 13.45 -18.60
N VAL A 514 11.85 14.55 -17.86
CA VAL A 514 11.49 15.90 -18.34
C VAL A 514 12.34 16.29 -19.55
N GLY A 515 13.65 16.02 -19.51
CA GLY A 515 14.57 16.27 -20.62
C GLY A 515 14.24 15.49 -21.90
N MET A 516 13.59 14.33 -21.77
CA MET A 516 13.07 13.53 -22.89
C MET A 516 11.79 14.12 -23.48
N GLY A 517 11.09 15.00 -22.75
CA GLY A 517 9.92 15.74 -23.23
C GLY A 517 8.57 15.32 -22.64
N LEU A 518 8.53 14.68 -21.47
CA LEU A 518 7.25 14.44 -20.78
C LEU A 518 6.59 15.75 -20.35
N ASP A 519 5.25 15.81 -20.46
CA ASP A 519 4.44 16.95 -20.03
C ASP A 519 4.05 16.87 -18.55
N GLU A 520 3.83 15.64 -18.08
CA GLU A 520 3.30 15.38 -16.75
C GLU A 520 4.02 14.20 -16.09
N LEU A 521 4.15 14.26 -14.76
CA LEU A 521 4.64 13.15 -13.94
C LEU A 521 3.62 12.86 -12.85
N SER A 522 3.18 11.61 -12.75
CA SER A 522 2.34 11.14 -11.64
C SER A 522 3.20 10.41 -10.61
N VAL A 523 3.44 11.08 -9.49
CA VAL A 523 4.41 10.68 -8.46
C VAL A 523 3.73 10.30 -7.15
N ASN A 524 4.39 9.49 -6.34
CA ASN A 524 3.94 9.20 -4.98
C ASN A 524 4.01 10.47 -4.13
N LEU A 525 3.01 10.71 -3.26
CA LEU A 525 2.92 11.91 -2.43
C LEU A 525 4.19 12.17 -1.62
N SER A 526 4.78 11.12 -1.03
CA SER A 526 6.00 11.22 -0.22
C SER A 526 7.22 11.76 -0.98
N SER A 527 7.25 11.60 -2.31
CA SER A 527 8.38 11.97 -3.17
C SER A 527 8.10 13.25 -3.97
N LEU A 528 6.89 13.80 -3.88
CA LEU A 528 6.45 14.90 -4.73
C LEU A 528 7.30 16.14 -4.57
N LEU A 529 7.57 16.56 -3.33
CA LEU A 529 8.40 17.75 -3.07
C LEU A 529 9.85 17.55 -3.50
N GLU A 530 10.40 16.32 -3.38
CA GLU A 530 11.75 16.00 -3.84
C GLU A 530 11.88 16.12 -5.35
N VAL A 531 10.91 15.56 -6.08
CA VAL A 531 10.83 15.65 -7.54
C VAL A 531 10.63 17.12 -7.96
N LYS A 532 9.73 17.84 -7.29
CA LYS A 532 9.49 19.27 -7.55
C LYS A 532 10.74 20.10 -7.36
N ALA A 533 11.48 19.88 -6.27
CA ALA A 533 12.74 20.57 -6.02
C ALA A 533 13.79 20.26 -7.10
N ALA A 534 13.92 18.99 -7.51
CA ALA A 534 14.85 18.59 -8.58
C ALA A 534 14.54 19.28 -9.92
N ILE A 535 13.26 19.40 -10.27
CA ILE A 535 12.83 20.12 -11.49
C ILE A 535 13.13 21.62 -11.35
N CYS A 536 12.74 22.24 -10.22
CA CYS A 536 12.88 23.68 -10.01
C CYS A 536 14.35 24.15 -9.91
N GLN A 537 15.26 23.27 -9.47
CA GLN A 537 16.68 23.58 -9.34
C GLN A 537 17.46 23.37 -10.64
N GLY A 538 16.88 22.74 -11.65
CA GLY A 538 17.54 22.46 -12.92
C GLY A 538 17.07 23.34 -14.07
N GLU A 539 17.72 23.15 -15.22
CA GLU A 539 17.41 23.81 -16.49
C GLU A 539 17.05 22.72 -17.51
N LEU A 540 16.02 22.94 -18.33
CA LEU A 540 15.59 22.02 -19.36
C LEU A 540 16.74 21.70 -20.33
N ALA A 541 17.57 22.68 -20.68
CA ALA A 541 18.73 22.46 -21.54
C ALA A 541 19.69 21.37 -21.00
N LYS A 542 19.93 21.36 -19.68
CA LYS A 542 20.77 20.34 -19.02
C LYS A 542 20.06 18.99 -18.97
N PHE A 543 18.75 19.00 -18.70
CA PHE A 543 17.92 17.80 -18.69
C PHE A 543 17.90 17.12 -20.05
N SER A 544 17.74 17.88 -21.14
CA SER A 544 17.78 17.35 -22.50
C SER A 544 19.16 16.83 -22.89
N ALA A 545 20.25 17.47 -22.45
CA ALA A 545 21.60 16.95 -22.65
C ALA A 545 21.84 15.63 -21.91
N LEU A 546 21.34 15.51 -20.67
CA LEU A 546 21.34 14.27 -19.90
C LEU A 546 20.53 13.19 -20.62
N ALA A 547 19.33 13.51 -21.11
CA ALA A 547 18.49 12.60 -21.88
C ALA A 547 19.20 12.07 -23.13
N HIS A 548 19.83 12.96 -23.90
CA HIS A 548 20.59 12.57 -25.08
C HIS A 548 21.74 11.63 -24.74
N THR A 549 22.47 11.93 -23.66
CA THR A 549 23.61 11.10 -23.21
C THR A 549 23.14 9.74 -22.68
N ALA A 550 22.06 9.71 -21.91
CA ALA A 550 21.47 8.50 -21.35
C ALA A 550 20.96 7.56 -22.45
N MET A 551 20.34 8.11 -23.50
CA MET A 551 19.84 7.35 -24.65
C MET A 551 20.96 6.71 -25.49
N GLN A 552 22.21 7.16 -25.37
CA GLN A 552 23.36 6.57 -26.06
C GLN A 552 23.96 5.38 -25.28
N GLN A 553 23.55 5.14 -24.05
CA GLN A 553 24.10 4.07 -23.23
C GLN A 553 23.52 2.71 -23.64
N ASN A 554 24.40 1.73 -23.84
CA ASN A 554 24.00 0.37 -24.22
C ASN A 554 23.97 -0.60 -23.04
N ARG A 555 24.45 -0.18 -21.87
CA ARG A 555 24.53 -1.00 -20.64
C ARG A 555 23.77 -0.35 -19.51
N ILE A 556 23.10 -1.17 -18.70
CA ILE A 556 22.37 -0.72 -17.50
C ILE A 556 23.31 -0.02 -16.51
N SER A 557 24.51 -0.56 -16.29
CA SER A 557 25.52 0.04 -15.40
C SER A 557 25.90 1.46 -15.83
N ASP A 558 26.13 1.64 -17.12
CA ASP A 558 26.62 2.90 -17.68
C ASP A 558 25.50 3.95 -17.65
N LEU A 559 24.26 3.51 -17.90
CA LEU A 559 23.06 4.34 -17.74
C LEU A 559 22.86 4.79 -16.29
N GLN A 560 22.97 3.88 -15.32
CA GLN A 560 22.87 4.22 -13.90
C GLN A 560 23.97 5.20 -13.47
N GLN A 561 25.21 4.98 -13.94
CA GLN A 561 26.33 5.86 -13.66
C GLN A 561 26.14 7.25 -14.29
N CYS A 562 25.59 7.32 -15.51
CA CYS A 562 25.27 8.57 -16.19
C CYS A 562 24.31 9.44 -15.37
N ILE A 563 23.28 8.82 -14.79
CA ILE A 563 22.27 9.52 -14.00
C ILE A 563 22.82 9.91 -12.62
N THR A 564 23.59 9.03 -11.97
CA THR A 564 24.13 9.26 -10.63
C THR A 564 25.22 10.36 -10.60
N ASN A 565 25.97 10.51 -11.69
CA ASN A 565 27.07 11.48 -11.78
C ASN A 565 26.62 12.91 -12.15
N CYS A 566 25.39 13.09 -12.62
CA CYS A 566 24.83 14.42 -12.83
C CYS A 566 24.34 14.98 -11.48
N LYS A 567 25.21 15.76 -10.83
CA LYS A 567 24.84 16.59 -9.67
C LYS A 567 24.54 18.01 -10.09
#